data_AF-A0A970MTI9-F1
#
_entry.id   AF-A0A970MTI9-F1
#
_cell.length_a   1.000
_cell.length_b   1.000
_cell.length_c   1.000
_cell.angle_alpha   90.00
_cell.angle_beta   90.00
_cell.angle_gamma   90.00
#
_symmetry.space_group_name_H-M   'P 1'
#
loop_
_entity.id
_entity.type
_entity.pdbx_description
1 polymer ?
#
loop_
_entity_poly.entity_id
_entity_poly.type
_entity_poly.pdbx_seq_one_letter_code
_entity_poly.pdbx_strand_id
1 'polypeptide(L)'
;HSLMINRELGSWFFIGGIALNFEYGKTHKTEESLCGTCTLCIDSCPTSAIVEPYILDANRCISYNTIEKKGEIDEQLKEVFGEQIFGCDICQNVCPYNKDVLPNCDAELENEILFQYLKSGNIPHSSNNYKKVFGGTPLMRTAYKKFLSNLS
;
A
#
# COMPACT_ATOMS: atom_id res chain seq x y z
N HIS A 1 -1.88 7.50 10.19
CA HIS A 1 -1.01 6.60 9.43
C HIS A 1 0.38 7.22 9.39
N SER A 2 1.39 6.50 8.92
CA SER A 2 2.78 6.98 8.85
C SER A 2 3.20 7.51 7.46
N LEU A 3 2.27 7.54 6.49
CA LEU A 3 2.52 8.03 5.13
C LEU A 3 2.63 9.56 5.07
N MET A 4 3.42 10.05 4.11
CA MET A 4 3.58 11.46 3.80
C MET A 4 2.30 12.01 3.13
N ILE A 5 1.92 13.24 3.47
CA ILE A 5 0.73 13.90 2.94
C ILE A 5 1.16 15.19 2.25
N ASN A 6 0.76 15.33 0.99
CA ASN A 6 0.80 16.54 0.21
C ASN A 6 -0.59 17.22 0.23
N ARG A 7 -0.64 18.55 0.24
CA ARG A 7 -1.91 19.30 0.31
C ARG A 7 -2.79 19.14 -0.93
N GLU A 8 -2.18 18.92 -2.09
CA GLU A 8 -2.88 18.81 -3.38
C GLU A 8 -3.08 17.35 -3.79
N LEU A 9 -2.07 16.50 -3.56
CA LEU A 9 -2.08 15.09 -3.98
C LEU A 9 -2.52 14.11 -2.88
N GLY A 10 -2.79 14.61 -1.68
CA GLY A 10 -3.00 13.76 -0.50
C GLY A 10 -1.81 12.84 -0.27
N SER A 11 -2.06 11.55 -0.11
CA SER A 11 -1.02 10.51 0.05
C SER A 11 -0.88 9.58 -1.18
N TRP A 12 -1.56 9.91 -2.29
CA TRP A 12 -1.58 9.10 -3.50
C TRP A 12 -0.44 9.47 -4.46
N PHE A 13 0.80 9.34 -4.00
CA PHE A 13 1.98 9.64 -4.81
C PHE A 13 3.15 8.70 -4.47
N PHE A 14 4.07 8.55 -5.42
CA PHE A 14 5.30 7.79 -5.21
C PHE A 14 6.42 8.68 -4.68
N ILE A 15 7.30 8.09 -3.87
CA ILE A 15 8.50 8.77 -3.38
C ILE A 15 9.72 8.15 -4.07
N GLY A 16 10.55 9.01 -4.64
CA GLY A 16 11.87 8.66 -5.18
C GLY A 16 12.95 9.52 -4.54
N GLY A 17 14.19 9.03 -4.57
CA GLY A 17 15.35 9.77 -4.05
C GLY A 17 16.58 9.51 -4.90
N ILE A 18 17.43 10.54 -5.06
CA ILE A 18 18.71 10.46 -5.76
C ILE A 18 19.80 10.87 -4.77
N ALA A 19 20.79 10.00 -4.58
CA ALA A 19 21.97 10.31 -3.79
C ALA A 19 22.95 11.14 -4.65
N LEU A 20 23.38 12.28 -4.13
CA LEU A 20 24.31 13.19 -4.80
C LEU A 20 25.68 13.14 -4.10
N ASN A 21 26.74 13.33 -4.86
CA ASN A 21 28.11 13.43 -4.36
C ASN A 21 28.56 14.88 -4.09
N PHE A 22 27.61 15.83 -4.13
CA PHE A 22 27.83 17.24 -3.82
C PHE A 22 26.71 17.74 -2.91
N GLU A 23 26.99 18.80 -2.15
CA GLU A 23 25.99 19.46 -1.32
C GLU A 23 24.99 20.21 -2.20
N TYR A 24 23.73 19.80 -2.15
CA TYR A 24 22.62 20.59 -2.65
C TYR A 24 22.18 21.55 -1.53
N GLY A 25 21.88 22.81 -1.87
CA GLY A 25 21.64 23.89 -0.91
C GLY A 25 20.55 23.62 0.14
N LYS A 26 20.36 24.58 1.07
CA LYS A 26 19.48 24.43 2.24
C LYS A 26 18.13 23.79 1.92
N THR A 27 17.78 22.77 2.68
CA THR A 27 16.47 22.13 2.66
C THR A 27 15.38 23.14 3.07
N HIS A 28 14.22 23.03 2.42
CA HIS A 28 13.02 23.76 2.81
C HIS A 28 12.60 23.39 4.25
N LYS A 29 11.91 24.31 4.93
CA LYS A 29 11.36 24.04 6.26
C LYS A 29 10.42 22.83 6.20
N THR A 30 10.48 22.00 7.22
CA THR A 30 9.49 20.95 7.44
C THR A 30 8.14 21.61 7.66
N GLU A 31 7.15 21.25 6.85
CA GLU A 31 5.77 21.69 7.05
C GLU A 31 5.22 21.11 8.36
N GLU A 32 4.33 21.85 9.01
CA GLU A 32 3.62 21.35 10.18
C GLU A 32 2.72 20.17 9.81
N SER A 33 2.48 19.29 10.78
CA SER A 33 1.57 18.16 10.61
C SER A 33 0.16 18.63 10.25
N LEU A 34 -0.39 18.04 9.20
CA LEU A 34 -1.76 18.29 8.78
C LEU A 34 -2.78 17.55 9.67
N CYS A 35 -2.39 16.55 10.46
CA CYS A 35 -3.37 15.68 11.13
C CYS A 35 -4.11 16.34 12.29
N GLY A 36 -3.50 17.32 12.98
CA GLY A 36 -4.07 17.90 14.21
C GLY A 36 -4.40 16.81 15.23
N THR A 37 -5.65 16.75 15.67
CA THR A 37 -6.17 15.74 16.63
C THR A 37 -6.85 14.53 15.96
N CYS A 38 -6.78 14.41 14.63
CA CYS A 38 -7.46 13.36 13.89
C CYS A 38 -6.87 11.96 14.17
N THR A 39 -7.74 10.99 14.47
CA THR A 39 -7.39 9.58 14.73
C THR A 39 -8.00 8.57 13.76
N LEU A 40 -8.74 9.03 12.73
CA LEU A 40 -9.53 8.15 11.84
C LEU A 40 -8.76 6.93 11.30
N CYS A 41 -7.53 7.13 10.86
CA CYS A 41 -6.67 6.07 10.34
C CYS A 41 -6.22 5.06 11.40
N ILE A 42 -6.03 5.50 12.66
CA ILE A 42 -5.74 4.63 13.81
C ILE A 42 -6.99 3.79 14.10
N ASP A 43 -8.13 4.47 14.26
CA ASP A 43 -9.39 3.84 14.65
C ASP A 43 -9.91 2.85 13.60
N SER A 44 -9.64 3.12 12.31
CA SER A 44 -10.09 2.27 11.20
C SER A 44 -9.14 1.13 10.85
N CYS A 45 -7.96 1.04 11.47
CA CYS A 45 -7.00 -0.02 11.16
C CYS A 45 -7.47 -1.35 11.78
N PRO A 46 -7.86 -2.36 10.97
CA PRO A 46 -8.53 -3.57 11.46
C PRO A 46 -7.64 -4.42 12.38
N THR A 47 -6.33 -4.34 12.22
CA THR A 47 -5.34 -5.07 13.03
C THR A 47 -4.73 -4.21 14.13
N SER A 48 -5.18 -2.96 14.29
CA SER A 48 -4.57 -1.96 15.17
C SER A 48 -3.05 -1.84 14.96
N ALA A 49 -2.61 -1.91 13.70
CA ALA A 49 -1.18 -1.82 13.36
C ALA A 49 -0.61 -0.42 13.60
N ILE A 50 -1.43 0.63 13.56
CA ILE A 50 -1.00 1.99 13.91
C ILE A 50 -1.20 2.13 15.42
N VAL A 51 -0.14 1.92 16.19
CA VAL A 51 -0.19 1.82 17.66
C VAL A 51 -0.24 3.19 18.34
N GLU A 52 0.36 4.20 17.70
CA GLU A 52 0.41 5.59 18.16
C GLU A 52 0.48 6.52 16.92
N PRO A 53 0.25 7.84 17.07
CA PRO A 53 0.44 8.78 15.97
C PRO A 53 1.80 8.59 15.28
N TYR A 54 1.76 8.28 13.98
CA TYR A 54 2.92 8.05 13.12
C TYR A 54 3.76 6.79 13.43
N ILE A 55 3.37 5.96 14.39
CA ILE A 55 4.06 4.72 14.74
C ILE A 55 3.25 3.53 14.22
N LEU A 56 3.88 2.73 13.34
CA LEU A 56 3.30 1.55 12.73
C LEU A 56 4.05 0.29 13.17
N ASP A 57 3.34 -0.69 13.71
CA ASP A 57 3.83 -2.06 13.86
C ASP A 57 3.63 -2.83 12.55
N ALA A 58 4.72 -3.03 11.81
CA ALA A 58 4.71 -3.76 10.55
C ALA A 58 4.24 -5.22 10.71
N ASN A 59 4.48 -5.87 11.84
CA ASN A 59 4.08 -7.26 12.05
C ASN A 59 2.56 -7.43 12.04
N ARG A 60 1.83 -6.37 12.37
CA ARG A 60 0.36 -6.34 12.35
C ARG A 60 -0.20 -5.71 11.08
N CYS A 61 0.61 -4.98 10.31
CA CYS A 61 0.17 -4.25 9.12
C CYS A 61 -0.19 -5.22 7.98
N ILE A 62 -1.42 -5.12 7.47
CA ILE A 62 -1.90 -5.95 6.35
C ILE A 62 -1.00 -5.79 5.11
N SER A 63 -0.63 -4.55 4.78
CA SER A 63 0.23 -4.26 3.61
C SER A 63 1.59 -4.96 3.71
N TYR A 64 2.25 -4.88 4.87
CA TYR A 64 3.51 -5.61 5.08
C TYR A 64 3.31 -7.13 5.02
N ASN A 65 2.27 -7.65 5.68
CA ASN A 65 2.02 -9.08 5.75
C ASN A 65 1.69 -9.69 4.38
N THR A 66 0.99 -8.97 3.52
CA THR A 66 0.60 -9.44 2.18
C THR A 66 1.68 -9.24 1.13
N ILE A 67 2.56 -8.23 1.30
CA ILE A 67 3.62 -7.91 0.33
C ILE A 67 4.97 -8.50 0.74
N GLU A 68 5.48 -8.14 1.92
CA GLU A 68 6.91 -8.25 2.26
C GLU A 68 7.24 -9.39 3.23
N LYS A 69 6.31 -9.76 4.13
CA LYS A 69 6.58 -10.77 5.17
C LYS A 69 7.00 -12.10 4.54
N LYS A 70 8.15 -12.60 4.98
CA LYS A 70 8.61 -13.95 4.66
C LYS A 70 8.01 -14.94 5.66
N GLY A 71 7.52 -16.07 5.15
CA GLY A 71 6.84 -17.08 5.97
C GLY A 71 5.34 -16.83 6.11
N GLU A 72 4.74 -17.53 7.06
CA GLU A 72 3.29 -17.55 7.27
C GLU A 72 2.81 -16.30 8.00
N ILE A 73 1.59 -15.89 7.68
CA ILE A 73 0.87 -14.82 8.38
C ILE A 73 0.26 -15.44 9.64
N ASP A 74 0.25 -14.70 10.75
CA ASP A 74 -0.44 -15.17 11.97
C ASP A 74 -1.92 -15.40 11.65
N GLU A 75 -2.45 -16.58 12.00
CA GLU A 75 -3.81 -16.97 11.64
C GLU A 75 -4.87 -16.00 12.20
N GLN A 76 -4.67 -15.47 13.40
CA GLN A 76 -5.59 -14.51 14.02
C GLN A 76 -5.59 -13.18 13.27
N LEU A 77 -4.44 -12.77 12.73
CA LEU A 77 -4.37 -11.59 11.88
C LEU A 77 -5.07 -11.86 10.55
N LYS A 78 -4.89 -13.05 9.97
CA LYS A 78 -5.45 -13.42 8.66
C LYS A 78 -6.97 -13.34 8.64
N GLU A 79 -7.64 -13.74 9.73
CA GLU A 79 -9.11 -13.66 9.88
C GLU A 79 -9.68 -12.25 9.67
N VAL A 80 -8.90 -11.20 9.99
CA VAL A 80 -9.34 -9.79 9.86
C VAL A 80 -8.84 -9.09 8.60
N PHE A 81 -8.13 -9.79 7.71
CA PHE A 81 -7.61 -9.17 6.47
C PHE A 81 -8.71 -8.95 5.43
N GLY A 82 -9.80 -9.72 5.47
CA GLY A 82 -10.87 -9.66 4.47
C GLY A 82 -10.33 -9.94 3.07
N GLU A 83 -10.68 -9.10 2.08
CA GLU A 83 -10.31 -9.28 0.67
C GLU A 83 -8.93 -8.69 0.31
N GLN A 84 -8.13 -8.29 1.31
CA GLN A 84 -6.84 -7.65 1.09
C GLN A 84 -5.76 -8.69 0.73
N ILE A 85 -5.67 -9.03 -0.57
CA ILE A 85 -4.73 -10.04 -1.09
C ILE A 85 -3.33 -9.46 -1.33
N PHE A 86 -3.23 -8.16 -1.63
CA PHE A 86 -1.98 -7.45 -1.91
C PHE A 86 -2.10 -5.98 -1.48
N GLY A 87 -1.31 -5.58 -0.49
CA GLY A 87 -1.38 -4.23 0.05
C GLY A 87 -2.60 -4.00 0.93
N CYS A 88 -2.75 -2.77 1.42
CA CYS A 88 -3.91 -2.34 2.18
C CYS A 88 -4.00 -0.82 2.18
N ASP A 89 -5.12 -0.29 1.71
CA ASP A 89 -5.34 1.14 1.57
C ASP A 89 -6.32 1.72 2.59
N ILE A 90 -6.84 0.90 3.52
CA ILE A 90 -7.89 1.31 4.49
C ILE A 90 -7.51 2.61 5.21
N CYS A 91 -6.28 2.69 5.73
CA CYS A 91 -5.83 3.87 6.47
C CYS A 91 -5.69 5.12 5.60
N GLN A 92 -5.43 4.98 4.30
CA GLN A 92 -5.42 6.08 3.32
C GLN A 92 -6.86 6.45 2.92
N ASN A 93 -7.72 5.47 2.65
CA ASN A 93 -9.10 5.70 2.22
C ASN A 93 -9.92 6.50 3.24
N VAL A 94 -9.67 6.31 4.54
CA VAL A 94 -10.35 7.10 5.59
C VAL A 94 -9.67 8.44 5.89
N CYS A 95 -8.51 8.72 5.28
CA CYS A 95 -7.78 9.96 5.54
C CYS A 95 -8.49 11.16 4.89
N PRO A 96 -8.84 12.21 5.66
CA PRO A 96 -9.55 13.38 5.10
C PRO A 96 -8.81 14.06 3.96
N TYR A 97 -7.47 14.01 3.97
CA TYR A 97 -6.62 14.60 2.95
C TYR A 97 -6.62 13.87 1.61
N ASN A 98 -7.24 12.69 1.53
CA ASN A 98 -7.40 11.93 0.30
C ASN A 98 -8.80 12.04 -0.31
N LYS A 99 -9.76 12.66 0.40
CA LYS A 99 -11.18 12.65 0.02
C LYS A 99 -11.44 13.29 -1.34
N ASP A 100 -10.79 14.41 -1.59
CA ASP A 100 -11.02 15.25 -2.78
C ASP A 100 -9.84 15.18 -3.77
N VAL A 101 -8.92 14.22 -3.59
CA VAL A 101 -7.79 14.01 -4.50
C VAL A 101 -8.30 13.24 -5.72
N LEU A 102 -8.15 13.85 -6.89
CA LEU A 102 -8.46 13.20 -8.15
C LEU A 102 -7.30 12.28 -8.57
N PRO A 103 -7.59 11.08 -9.11
CA PRO A 103 -6.57 10.25 -9.72
C PRO A 103 -5.84 11.06 -10.81
N ASN A 104 -4.52 11.08 -10.77
CA ASN A 104 -3.75 11.54 -11.91
C ASN A 104 -3.69 10.40 -12.93
N CYS A 105 -4.33 10.56 -14.09
CA CYS A 105 -4.33 9.56 -15.15
C CYS A 105 -2.98 9.59 -15.89
N ASP A 106 -1.96 8.98 -15.30
CA ASP A 106 -0.74 8.65 -16.03
C ASP A 106 -0.97 7.36 -16.83
N ALA A 107 -0.99 7.48 -18.15
CA ALA A 107 -1.21 6.36 -19.05
C ALA A 107 -0.17 5.24 -18.89
N GLU A 108 1.04 5.54 -18.39
CA GLU A 108 2.07 4.53 -18.12
C GLU A 108 1.75 3.68 -16.87
N LEU A 109 0.92 4.18 -15.96
CA LEU A 109 0.48 3.48 -14.76
C LEU A 109 -0.82 2.70 -14.97
N GLU A 110 -1.54 2.97 -16.05
CA GLU A 110 -2.75 2.23 -16.41
C GLU A 110 -2.40 0.84 -16.96
N ASN A 111 -3.03 -0.19 -16.40
CA ASN A 111 -2.90 -1.55 -16.89
C ASN A 111 -4.29 -2.18 -17.03
N GLU A 112 -4.93 -1.92 -18.17
CA GLU A 112 -6.29 -2.38 -18.43
C GLU A 112 -6.38 -3.92 -18.41
N ILE A 113 -5.39 -4.62 -18.97
CA ILE A 113 -5.35 -6.08 -18.99
C ILE A 113 -5.37 -6.64 -17.57
N LEU A 114 -4.54 -6.09 -16.68
CA LEU A 114 -4.52 -6.45 -15.27
C LEU A 114 -5.87 -6.19 -14.60
N PHE A 115 -6.44 -5.01 -14.82
CA PHE A 115 -7.71 -4.62 -14.22
C PHE A 115 -8.85 -5.54 -14.65
N GLN A 116 -8.94 -5.88 -15.93
CA GLN A 116 -9.91 -6.83 -16.46
C GLN A 116 -9.69 -8.24 -15.90
N TYR A 117 -8.43 -8.67 -15.78
CA TYR A 117 -8.09 -9.96 -15.17
C TYR A 117 -8.59 -10.04 -13.72
N LEU A 118 -8.27 -9.04 -12.89
CA LEU A 118 -8.72 -8.99 -11.50
C LEU A 118 -10.25 -8.95 -11.39
N LYS A 119 -10.92 -8.16 -12.24
CA LYS A 119 -12.40 -8.09 -12.28
C LYS A 119 -13.07 -9.39 -12.68
N SER A 120 -12.40 -10.22 -13.47
CA SER A 120 -12.96 -11.51 -13.90
C SER A 120 -12.99 -12.58 -12.79
N GLY A 121 -12.37 -12.32 -11.63
CA GLY A 121 -12.23 -13.31 -10.54
C GLY A 121 -11.27 -14.45 -10.88
N ASN A 122 -10.52 -14.33 -11.97
CA ASN A 122 -9.53 -15.33 -12.36
C ASN A 122 -8.33 -15.29 -11.41
N ILE A 123 -7.82 -16.48 -11.08
CA ILE A 123 -6.63 -16.67 -10.25
C ILE A 123 -5.55 -17.36 -11.09
N PRO A 124 -4.27 -16.96 -11.00
CA PRO A 124 -3.23 -17.65 -11.73
C PRO A 124 -3.08 -19.10 -11.29
N HIS A 125 -3.09 -20.02 -12.24
CA HIS A 125 -3.02 -21.47 -11.99
C HIS A 125 -1.59 -22.03 -12.02
N SER A 126 -0.59 -21.18 -12.29
CA SER A 126 0.82 -21.55 -12.21
C SER A 126 1.73 -20.33 -12.03
N SER A 127 2.96 -20.55 -11.59
CA SER A 127 3.99 -19.49 -11.50
C SER A 127 4.30 -18.83 -12.86
N ASN A 128 4.27 -19.59 -13.94
CA ASN A 128 4.44 -19.05 -15.29
C ASN A 128 3.26 -18.18 -15.72
N ASN A 129 2.04 -18.62 -15.41
CA ASN A 129 0.84 -17.81 -15.66
C ASN A 129 0.85 -16.53 -14.79
N TYR A 130 1.25 -16.61 -13.52
CA TYR A 130 1.42 -15.46 -12.63
C TYR A 130 2.36 -14.40 -13.23
N LYS A 131 3.55 -14.82 -13.70
CA LYS A 131 4.50 -13.92 -14.36
C LYS A 131 3.96 -13.31 -15.65
N LYS A 132 3.16 -14.07 -16.42
CA LYS A 132 2.55 -13.59 -17.65
C LYS A 132 1.49 -12.51 -17.39
N VAL A 133 0.71 -12.66 -16.32
CA VAL A 133 -0.38 -11.72 -15.98
C VAL A 133 0.15 -10.50 -15.22
N PHE A 134 1.00 -10.71 -14.22
CA PHE A 134 1.44 -9.68 -13.29
C PHE A 134 2.87 -9.16 -13.56
N GLY A 135 3.53 -9.65 -14.60
CA GLY A 135 4.86 -9.19 -15.00
C GLY A 135 4.88 -7.68 -15.23
N GLY A 136 5.91 -7.00 -14.71
CA GLY A 136 6.02 -5.54 -14.79
C GLY A 136 5.19 -4.77 -13.77
N THR A 137 4.47 -5.45 -12.87
CA THR A 137 3.64 -4.81 -11.84
C THR A 137 4.22 -5.02 -10.43
N PRO A 138 3.83 -4.20 -9.43
CA PRO A 138 4.25 -4.40 -8.04
C PRO A 138 3.86 -5.77 -7.44
N LEU A 139 2.84 -6.45 -7.99
CA LEU A 139 2.45 -7.81 -7.56
C LEU A 139 3.59 -8.82 -7.70
N MET A 140 4.60 -8.55 -8.53
CA MET A 140 5.79 -9.40 -8.61
C MET A 140 6.58 -9.46 -7.29
N ARG A 141 6.39 -8.50 -6.36
CA ARG A 141 7.04 -8.49 -5.04
C ARG A 141 6.55 -9.63 -4.13
N THR A 142 5.24 -9.91 -4.10
CA THR A 142 4.63 -10.98 -3.29
C THR A 142 5.00 -12.37 -3.81
N ALA A 143 5.24 -12.52 -5.11
CA ALA A 143 5.46 -13.79 -5.80
C ALA A 143 4.27 -14.78 -5.71
N TYR A 144 4.24 -15.76 -6.62
CA TYR A 144 3.09 -16.64 -6.82
C TYR A 144 2.62 -17.40 -5.57
N LYS A 145 3.55 -18.02 -4.82
CA LYS A 145 3.21 -18.86 -3.67
C LYS A 145 2.51 -18.07 -2.56
N LYS A 146 3.02 -16.87 -2.25
CA LYS A 146 2.45 -16.01 -1.21
C LYS A 146 1.14 -15.38 -1.68
N PHE A 147 1.05 -15.01 -2.95
CA PHE A 147 -0.22 -14.53 -3.51
C PHE A 147 -1.33 -15.57 -3.33
N LEU A 148 -1.05 -16.84 -3.61
CA LEU A 148 -1.99 -17.93 -3.35
C LEU A 148 -2.32 -18.10 -1.86
N SER A 149 -1.35 -18.00 -0.96
CA SER A 149 -1.61 -18.11 0.49
C SER A 149 -2.44 -16.95 1.05
N ASN A 150 -2.47 -15.81 0.34
CA ASN A 150 -3.28 -14.65 0.72
C ASN A 150 -4.73 -14.75 0.19
N LEU A 151 -5.01 -15.64 -0.78
CA LEU A 151 -6.36 -15.87 -1.32
C LEU A 151 -7.22 -16.80 -0.47
N SER A 152 -6.56 -17.61 0.35
CA SER A 152 -7.15 -18.67 1.18
C SER A 152 -7.52 -18.18 2.57
#